data_AF-A0A7K2AY24-F1
#
_entry.id   AF-A0A7K2AY24-F1
#
_cell.length_a   1.000
_cell.length_b   1.000
_cell.length_c   1.000
_cell.angle_alpha   90.00
_cell.angle_beta   90.00
_cell.angle_gamma   90.00
#
_symmetry.space_group_name_H-M   'P 1'
#
loop_
_entity.id
_entity.type
_entity.pdbx_description
1 polymer ?
#
loop_
_entity_poly.entity_id
_entity_poly.type
_entity_poly.pdbx_seq_one_letter_code
_entity_poly.pdbx_strand_id
1 'polypeptide(L)'
;MSNEVRKDSYAVGMVVIHRANAIGIVAAGVINALGAAALSLISAMGLVTVGGVNSIGIVALGGVNSIGLVSVGGVNSVGVIAIGGLNAVGLVAIGGGNVTSML
;
A
#
# COMPACT_ATOMS: atom_id res chain seq x y z
N MET A 1 -37.82 -30.42 -7.43
CA MET A 1 -37.10 -29.72 -8.51
C MET A 1 -36.15 -28.73 -7.83
N SER A 2 -34.95 -29.18 -7.49
CA SER A 2 -33.95 -28.40 -6.76
C SER A 2 -33.18 -27.52 -7.75
N ASN A 3 -33.35 -26.20 -7.64
CA ASN A 3 -32.57 -25.22 -8.40
C ASN A 3 -31.17 -25.11 -7.80
N GLU A 4 -30.21 -25.80 -8.41
CA GLU A 4 -28.79 -25.55 -8.15
C GLU A 4 -28.38 -24.28 -8.89
N VAL A 5 -28.11 -23.21 -8.13
CA VAL A 5 -27.48 -21.98 -8.65
C VAL A 5 -26.07 -22.35 -9.08
N ARG A 6 -25.80 -22.30 -10.39
CA ARG A 6 -24.48 -22.55 -10.95
C ARG A 6 -23.52 -21.48 -10.40
N LYS A 7 -22.45 -21.92 -9.72
CA LYS A 7 -21.34 -21.04 -9.31
C LYS A 7 -20.36 -20.96 -10.47
N ASP A 8 -20.59 -20.01 -11.37
CA ASP A 8 -19.68 -19.72 -12.46
C ASP A 8 -18.49 -18.93 -11.88
N SER A 9 -17.37 -19.61 -11.64
CA SER A 9 -16.13 -18.99 -11.14
C SER A 9 -15.21 -18.63 -12.30
N TYR A 10 -14.89 -17.35 -12.43
CA TYR A 10 -13.88 -16.85 -13.37
C TYR A 10 -12.67 -16.33 -12.61
N ALA A 11 -11.47 -16.79 -12.96
CA ALA A 11 -10.20 -16.31 -12.41
C ALA A 11 -9.42 -15.56 -13.49
N VAL A 12 -9.10 -14.30 -13.22
CA VAL A 12 -8.21 -13.49 -14.06
C VAL A 12 -7.07 -13.00 -13.16
N GLY A 13 -5.84 -13.36 -13.47
CA GLY A 13 -4.66 -13.00 -12.68
C GLY A 13 -3.51 -12.57 -13.59
N MET A 14 -2.88 -11.44 -13.27
CA MET A 14 -1.67 -10.95 -13.94
C MET A 14 -0.63 -10.56 -12.89
N VAL A 15 0.55 -11.19 -12.97
CA VAL A 15 1.74 -10.85 -12.19
C VAL A 15 2.77 -10.25 -13.13
N VAL A 16 3.26 -9.05 -12.82
CA VAL A 16 4.27 -8.35 -13.63
C VAL A 16 5.48 -8.05 -12.77
N ILE A 17 6.64 -8.53 -13.22
CA ILE A 17 7.93 -8.27 -12.59
C ILE A 17 8.81 -7.57 -13.62
N HIS A 18 9.34 -6.40 -13.27
CA HIS A 18 10.17 -5.64 -14.21
C HIS A 18 11.24 -4.81 -13.49
N ARG A 19 12.38 -4.58 -14.15
CA ARG A 19 13.51 -3.90 -13.50
C ARG A 19 13.28 -2.40 -13.29
N ALA A 20 12.51 -1.76 -14.16
CA ALA A 20 12.19 -0.33 -14.03
C ALA A 20 10.77 -0.15 -13.51
N ASN A 21 9.78 -0.37 -14.39
CA ASN A 21 8.36 -0.12 -14.11
C ASN A 21 7.55 -1.42 -14.30
N ALA A 22 6.73 -1.77 -13.32
CA ALA A 22 5.79 -2.89 -13.40
C ALA A 22 4.35 -2.40 -13.22
N ILE A 23 3.43 -2.85 -14.07
CA ILE A 23 2.00 -2.53 -13.98
C ILE A 23 1.21 -3.84 -14.12
N GLY A 24 0.38 -4.18 -13.13
CA GLY A 24 -0.39 -5.43 -13.13
C GLY A 24 -1.34 -5.54 -11.95
N ILE A 25 -2.04 -6.67 -11.80
CA ILE A 25 -2.82 -6.91 -10.56
C ILE A 25 -1.85 -7.05 -9.39
N VAL A 26 -0.79 -7.84 -9.60
CA VAL A 26 0.39 -7.88 -8.74
C VAL A 26 1.56 -7.33 -9.54
N ALA A 27 2.18 -6.26 -9.05
CA ALA A 27 3.30 -5.61 -9.70
C ALA A 27 4.50 -5.54 -8.75
N ALA A 28 5.65 -6.01 -9.22
CA ALA A 28 6.93 -5.87 -8.53
C ALA A 28 7.95 -5.21 -9.45
N GLY A 29 8.44 -4.02 -9.06
CA GLY A 29 9.45 -3.31 -9.84
C GLY A 29 10.43 -2.56 -8.97
N VAL A 30 11.71 -2.58 -9.31
CA VAL A 30 12.75 -1.92 -8.49
C VAL A 30 12.45 -0.43 -8.35
N ILE A 31 12.08 0.25 -9.44
CA ILE A 31 11.86 1.71 -9.40
C ILE A 31 10.39 2.01 -9.16
N ASN A 32 9.48 1.54 -10.01
CA ASN A 32 8.06 1.83 -9.88
C ASN A 32 7.21 0.57 -10.02
N ALA A 33 6.21 0.44 -9.16
CA ALA A 33 5.19 -0.60 -9.25
C ALA A 33 3.78 -0.01 -9.09
N LEU A 34 2.87 -0.42 -9.95
CA LEU A 34 1.46 -0.04 -9.96
C LEU A 34 0.58 -1.28 -10.03
N GLY A 35 -0.30 -1.46 -9.06
CA GLY A 35 -1.20 -2.62 -9.07
C GLY A 35 -2.12 -2.68 -7.87
N ALA A 36 -2.97 -3.71 -7.78
CA ALA A 36 -3.72 -3.95 -6.56
C ALA A 36 -2.75 -4.26 -5.39
N ALA A 37 -1.75 -5.10 -5.66
CA ALA A 37 -0.58 -5.27 -4.82
C ALA A 37 0.66 -4.74 -5.55
N ALA A 38 1.32 -3.74 -5.00
CA ALA A 38 2.50 -3.13 -5.60
C ALA A 38 3.71 -3.17 -4.65
N LEU A 39 4.84 -3.67 -5.15
CA LEU A 39 6.11 -3.76 -4.41
C LEU A 39 7.22 -3.04 -5.16
N SER A 40 7.88 -2.09 -4.50
CA SER A 40 8.98 -1.33 -5.10
C SER A 40 9.99 -0.79 -4.09
N LEU A 41 11.22 -0.52 -4.54
CA LEU A 41 12.23 0.16 -3.72
C LEU A 41 12.07 1.68 -3.74
N ILE A 42 11.56 2.27 -4.82
CA ILE A 42 11.36 3.73 -4.90
C ILE A 42 9.89 4.08 -4.73
N SER A 43 9.00 3.66 -5.62
CA SER A 43 7.60 4.09 -5.61
C SER A 43 6.63 2.94 -5.86
N ALA A 44 5.72 2.70 -4.90
CA ALA A 44 4.64 1.73 -5.04
C ALA A 44 3.27 2.42 -4.90
N MET A 45 2.36 2.12 -5.82
CA MET A 45 1.00 2.66 -5.85
C MET A 45 -0.04 1.55 -6.05
N GLY A 46 -1.09 1.52 -5.20
CA GLY A 46 -2.04 0.41 -5.23
C GLY A 46 -3.07 0.37 -4.12
N LEU A 47 -3.77 -0.77 -3.99
CA LEU A 47 -4.63 -1.02 -2.83
C LEU A 47 -3.76 -1.33 -1.60
N VAL A 48 -2.82 -2.25 -1.78
CA VAL A 48 -1.79 -2.60 -0.81
C VAL A 48 -0.44 -2.32 -1.43
N THR A 49 0.36 -1.49 -0.77
CA THR A 49 1.67 -1.10 -1.28
C THR A 49 2.76 -1.37 -0.27
N VAL A 50 3.90 -1.83 -0.78
CA VAL A 50 5.15 -1.95 -0.03
C VAL A 50 6.22 -1.18 -0.80
N GLY A 51 6.54 0.01 -0.29
CA GLY A 51 7.48 0.95 -0.91
C GLY A 51 8.74 1.12 -0.06
N GLY A 52 9.90 1.28 -0.70
CA GLY A 52 11.15 1.62 -0.01
C GLY A 52 11.34 3.12 0.24
N VAL A 53 10.85 3.99 -0.65
CA VAL A 53 10.88 5.45 -0.44
C VAL A 53 9.46 6.01 -0.30
N ASN A 54 8.59 5.72 -1.26
CA ASN A 54 7.21 6.19 -1.29
C ASN A 54 6.23 5.02 -1.48
N SER A 55 5.21 4.97 -0.63
CA SER A 55 4.17 3.94 -0.63
C SER A 55 2.81 4.61 -0.53
N ILE A 56 1.96 4.45 -1.55
CA ILE A 56 0.63 5.08 -1.60
C ILE A 56 -0.44 4.04 -1.87
N GLY A 57 -1.37 3.86 -0.92
CA GLY A 57 -2.49 2.97 -1.11
C GLY A 57 -3.55 3.05 -0.01
N ILE A 58 -4.51 2.13 0.01
CA ILE A 58 -5.39 2.03 1.18
C ILE A 58 -4.58 1.54 2.38
N VAL A 59 -3.72 0.55 2.15
CA VAL A 59 -2.70 0.10 3.10
C VAL A 59 -1.34 0.40 2.48
N ALA A 60 -0.66 1.40 3.04
CA ALA A 60 0.69 1.78 2.64
C ALA A 60 1.69 1.33 3.69
N LEU A 61 2.57 0.41 3.31
CA LEU A 61 3.62 -0.13 4.17
C LEU A 61 4.99 0.29 3.68
N GLY A 62 5.84 0.62 4.65
CA GLY A 62 7.26 0.82 4.45
C GLY A 62 7.62 2.15 3.79
N GLY A 63 8.90 2.46 3.94
CA GLY A 63 9.54 3.58 3.27
C GLY A 63 9.63 4.85 4.10
N VAL A 64 10.22 5.85 3.47
CA VAL A 64 10.39 7.18 4.05
C VAL A 64 9.03 7.86 4.18
N ASN A 65 8.16 7.70 3.19
CA ASN A 65 6.82 8.28 3.16
C ASN A 65 5.77 7.22 2.84
N SER A 66 4.83 7.03 3.76
CA SER A 66 3.66 6.18 3.59
C SER A 66 2.40 7.03 3.64
N ILE A 67 1.50 6.83 2.69
CA ILE A 67 0.22 7.54 2.61
C ILE A 67 -0.89 6.54 2.35
N GLY A 68 -1.87 6.47 3.25
CA GLY A 68 -3.02 5.60 3.05
C GLY A 68 -4.09 5.74 4.11
N LEU A 69 -5.14 4.91 4.04
CA LEU A 69 -6.09 4.84 5.14
C LEU A 69 -5.41 4.27 6.39
N VAL A 70 -4.64 3.20 6.19
CA VAL A 70 -3.64 2.71 7.13
C VAL A 70 -2.27 2.97 6.52
N SER A 71 -1.47 3.75 7.22
CA SER A 71 -0.10 4.06 6.83
C SER A 71 0.86 3.58 7.91
N VAL A 72 1.81 2.72 7.52
CA VAL A 72 2.91 2.29 8.37
C VAL A 72 4.22 2.64 7.66
N GLY A 73 5.04 3.50 8.26
CA GLY A 73 6.24 4.03 7.61
C GLY A 73 7.35 4.38 8.61
N GLY A 74 8.56 4.60 8.09
CA GLY A 74 9.73 4.87 8.91
C GLY A 74 9.84 6.34 9.33
N VAL A 75 9.74 7.27 8.37
CA VAL A 75 9.97 8.71 8.63
C VAL A 75 8.66 9.48 8.68
N ASN A 76 7.81 9.33 7.68
CA ASN A 76 6.52 10.00 7.60
C ASN A 76 5.40 9.01 7.32
N SER A 77 4.30 9.14 8.05
CA SER A 77 3.09 8.34 7.86
C SER A 77 1.86 9.21 7.95
N VAL A 78 1.02 9.13 6.92
CA VAL A 78 -0.21 9.93 6.83
C VAL A 78 -1.39 9.00 6.55
N GLY A 79 -2.41 9.08 7.39
CA GLY A 79 -3.62 8.30 7.18
C GLY A 79 -4.71 8.51 8.20
N VAL A 80 -5.78 7.71 8.13
CA VAL A 80 -6.74 7.64 9.24
C VAL A 80 -6.04 7.03 10.45
N ILE A 81 -5.32 5.93 10.20
CA ILE A 81 -4.40 5.31 11.15
C ILE A 81 -2.99 5.49 10.60
N ALA A 82 -2.16 6.24 11.33
CA ALA A 82 -0.78 6.51 10.96
C ALA A 82 0.18 5.97 12.03
N ILE A 83 1.08 5.09 11.63
CA ILE A 83 2.12 4.51 12.49
C ILE A 83 3.48 4.85 11.87
N GLY A 84 4.18 5.82 12.48
CA GLY A 84 5.42 6.37 11.96
C GLY A 84 6.53 6.42 13.00
N GLY A 85 7.80 6.40 12.57
CA GLY A 85 8.93 6.60 13.48
C GLY A 85 9.10 8.06 13.90
N LEU A 86 9.19 8.97 12.92
CA LEU A 86 9.49 10.39 13.18
C LEU A 86 8.27 11.30 13.09
N ASN A 87 7.41 11.15 12.07
CA ASN A 87 6.22 11.97 11.89
C ASN A 87 5.01 11.08 11.58
N ALA A 88 3.95 11.21 12.37
CA ALA A 88 2.70 10.48 12.18
C ALA A 88 1.52 11.47 12.23
N VAL A 89 0.69 11.46 11.20
CA VAL A 89 -0.47 12.34 11.07
C VAL A 89 -1.70 11.51 10.77
N GLY A 90 -2.71 11.58 11.64
CA GLY A 90 -3.97 10.90 11.40
C GLY A 90 -5.03 11.13 12.45
N LEU A 91 -6.18 10.46 12.27
CA LEU A 91 -7.19 10.41 13.33
C LEU A 91 -6.61 9.68 14.56
N VAL A 92 -5.96 8.56 14.29
CA VAL A 92 -5.15 7.82 15.26
C VAL A 92 -3.71 7.85 14.76
N ALA A 93 -2.83 8.53 15.50
CA ALA A 93 -1.42 8.61 15.15
C ALA A 93 -0.54 8.04 16.28
N ILE A 94 0.40 7.18 15.90
CA ILE A 94 1.38 6.56 16.79
C ILE A 94 2.77 6.83 16.22
N GLY A 95 3.66 7.39 17.03
CA GLY A 95 5.05 7.54 16.65
C GLY A 95 5.96 8.02 17.77
N GLY A 96 7.27 7.94 17.53
CA GLY A 96 8.29 8.34 18.51
C GLY A 96 8.67 9.82 18.44
N GLY A 97 8.35 10.51 17.34
CA GLY A 97 8.63 11.93 17.13
C GLY A 97 7.38 12.80 17.16
N ASN A 98 7.16 13.59 16.11
CA ASN A 98 6.01 14.49 15.99
C ASN A 98 4.75 13.70 15.64
N VAL A 99 3.81 13.66 16.57
CA VAL A 99 2.53 12.98 16.40
C VAL A 99 1.41 14.01 16.39
N THR A 100 0.64 14.05 15.31
CA THR A 100 -0.58 14.86 15.21
C THR A 100 -1.79 13.95 15.11
N SER A 101 -2.52 13.86 16.23
CA SER A 101 -3.81 13.16 16.30
C SER A 101 -4.95 14.19 16.27
N MET A 102 -6.04 13.85 15.58
CA MET A 102 -7.21 14.73 15.42
C MET A 102 -8.42 14.29 16.27
N LEU A 103 -8.20 13.44 17.28
CA LEU A 103 -9.22 12.97 18.23
C LEU A 103 -9.00 13.55 19.63
#